data_AF-A0A933RUH5-F1
#
_entry.id   AF-A0A933RUH5-F1
#
_cell.length_a   1.000
_cell.length_b   1.000
_cell.length_c   1.000
_cell.angle_alpha   90.00
_cell.angle_beta   90.00
_cell.angle_gamma   90.00
#
_symmetry.space_group_name_H-M   'P 1'
#
loop_
_entity.id
_entity.type
_entity.pdbx_description
1 polymer ?
#
loop_
_entity_poly.entity_id
_entity_poly.type
_entity_poly.pdbx_seq_one_letter_code
_entity_poly.pdbx_strand_id
1 'polypeptide(L)'
;MSELPYPRHAPLSRRRLLHMATGASAALLGSQLSRSALAGGASRMLLDSRLTLFVDASMPDDSADGLTWMTAKRTVGAAYRLAANGYDLQGFGVTIRLSPGTASDPKVYESFVTTQGCVGQAGFGSVVITGDAPNSPNVVIDGGGGDAIQLGAGTAGGPQLTVTSLTIRSPNASGVVAYGNGTGATVSQVAFDGDFAGAHIKCAHGAEIGAQGLILIKGNSVLSHVLAETNGRFVADNHVTLAFENASGTKWTLAGWCCTNASMYLGGMTFINKERATGLRWMALQSGLVLTGNGPGFLPGTIEGTASSGAQYS
;
A
#
# COMPACT_ATOMS: atom_id res chain seq x y z
N MET A 1 -18.97 40.50 -47.26
CA MET A 1 -20.29 39.83 -47.27
C MET A 1 -20.30 38.87 -48.45
N SER A 2 -20.09 37.59 -48.20
CA SER A 2 -20.28 36.51 -49.18
C SER A 2 -20.45 35.21 -48.39
N GLU A 3 -21.70 34.88 -48.08
CA GLU A 3 -22.07 33.63 -47.42
C GLU A 3 -21.94 32.47 -48.43
N LEU A 4 -21.16 31.45 -48.07
CA LEU A 4 -21.07 30.20 -48.81
C LEU A 4 -22.19 29.25 -48.33
N PRO A 5 -22.85 28.51 -49.25
CA PRO A 5 -23.99 27.67 -48.92
C PRO A 5 -23.59 26.33 -48.29
N TYR A 6 -24.24 25.99 -47.18
CA TYR A 6 -24.18 24.69 -46.52
C TYR A 6 -24.84 23.59 -47.38
N PRO A 7 -24.20 22.42 -47.58
CA PRO A 7 -24.84 21.26 -48.20
C PRO A 7 -25.77 20.54 -47.22
N ARG A 8 -27.01 20.30 -47.67
CA ARG A 8 -28.03 19.52 -46.95
C ARG A 8 -27.66 18.04 -46.97
N HIS A 9 -27.42 17.45 -45.81
CA HIS A 9 -27.27 16.00 -45.66
C HIS A 9 -28.64 15.30 -45.70
N ALA A 10 -28.73 14.27 -46.53
CA ALA A 10 -29.89 13.40 -46.69
C ALA A 10 -30.09 12.47 -45.46
N PRO A 11 -31.33 12.04 -45.17
CA PRO A 11 -31.61 11.13 -44.06
C PRO A 11 -31.14 9.71 -44.37
N LEU A 12 -30.26 9.17 -43.54
CA LEU A 12 -29.80 7.77 -43.61
C LEU A 12 -30.95 6.82 -43.27
N SER A 13 -31.28 5.97 -44.25
CA SER A 13 -32.28 4.91 -44.16
C SER A 13 -31.95 3.89 -43.08
N ARG A 14 -32.94 3.54 -42.26
CA ARG A 14 -32.91 2.44 -41.28
C ARG A 14 -32.56 1.12 -41.97
N ARG A 15 -31.32 0.66 -41.84
CA ARG A 15 -30.95 -0.74 -42.09
C ARG A 15 -31.17 -1.56 -40.82
N ARG A 16 -32.17 -2.43 -40.91
CA ARG A 16 -32.51 -3.51 -39.99
C ARG A 16 -31.33 -4.49 -39.94
N LEU A 17 -30.51 -4.43 -38.90
CA LEU A 17 -29.50 -5.46 -38.63
C LEU A 17 -30.14 -6.54 -37.76
N LEU A 18 -30.68 -7.56 -38.42
CA LEU A 18 -31.03 -8.83 -37.78
C LEU A 18 -29.80 -9.73 -37.95
N HIS A 19 -28.97 -9.85 -36.90
CA HIS A 19 -27.97 -10.91 -36.82
C HIS A 19 -28.25 -11.72 -35.56
N MET A 20 -28.80 -12.91 -35.78
CA MET A 20 -28.75 -13.99 -34.82
C MET A 20 -27.29 -14.39 -34.61
N ALA A 21 -26.82 -14.31 -33.38
CA ALA A 21 -25.70 -15.11 -32.89
C ALA A 21 -26.20 -15.86 -31.65
N THR A 22 -26.91 -16.95 -31.92
CA THR A 22 -27.16 -18.02 -30.95
C THR A 22 -25.88 -18.82 -30.77
N GLY A 23 -25.43 -18.98 -29.53
CA GLY A 23 -24.56 -20.09 -29.14
C GLY A 23 -23.07 -19.81 -29.19
N ALA A 24 -22.56 -19.13 -28.17
CA ALA A 24 -21.18 -19.30 -27.72
C ALA A 24 -21.20 -19.50 -26.21
N SER A 25 -21.24 -20.78 -25.83
CA SER A 25 -20.81 -21.40 -24.58
C SER A 25 -20.58 -20.48 -23.38
N ALA A 26 -21.61 -20.33 -22.56
CA ALA A 26 -21.43 -20.30 -21.11
C ALA A 26 -21.03 -21.71 -20.63
N ALA A 27 -19.87 -22.19 -21.07
CA ALA A 27 -19.15 -23.22 -20.35
C ALA A 27 -18.52 -22.48 -19.16
N LEU A 28 -19.35 -22.19 -18.18
CA LEU A 28 -18.89 -21.92 -16.83
C LEU A 28 -18.16 -23.21 -16.43
N LEU A 29 -16.83 -23.19 -16.59
CA LEU A 29 -15.92 -24.10 -15.94
C LEU A 29 -16.32 -24.10 -14.48
N GLY A 30 -17.14 -25.08 -14.10
CA GLY A 30 -17.28 -25.50 -12.73
C GLY A 30 -15.93 -26.07 -12.33
N SER A 31 -14.98 -25.18 -11.99
CA SER A 31 -13.98 -25.59 -11.03
C SER A 31 -14.80 -25.92 -9.79
N GLN A 32 -14.86 -27.22 -9.49
CA GLN A 32 -15.37 -27.64 -8.20
C GLN A 32 -14.40 -27.04 -7.19
N LEU A 33 -14.77 -25.88 -6.66
CA LEU A 33 -14.12 -25.26 -5.53
C LEU A 33 -14.19 -26.27 -4.39
N SER A 34 -13.14 -27.06 -4.30
CA SER A 34 -13.01 -28.07 -3.27
C SER A 34 -12.75 -27.35 -1.97
N ARG A 35 -13.44 -27.78 -0.93
CA ARG A 35 -13.31 -27.22 0.41
C ARG A 35 -12.22 -27.99 1.12
N SER A 36 -11.23 -27.27 1.64
CA SER A 36 -10.23 -27.83 2.55
C SER A 36 -10.68 -27.60 3.98
N ALA A 37 -10.73 -28.67 4.76
CA ALA A 37 -10.94 -28.59 6.20
C ALA A 37 -9.60 -28.26 6.86
N LEU A 38 -9.48 -27.09 7.48
CA LEU A 38 -8.30 -26.74 8.26
C LEU A 38 -8.40 -27.29 9.68
N ALA A 39 -7.24 -27.46 10.33
CA ALA A 39 -7.15 -27.72 11.76
C ALA A 39 -7.89 -26.60 12.52
N GLY A 40 -9.07 -26.90 13.06
CA GLY A 40 -9.99 -25.92 13.65
C GLY A 40 -11.41 -25.93 13.06
N GLY A 41 -11.69 -26.77 12.04
CA GLY A 41 -13.06 -26.99 11.54
C GLY A 41 -13.62 -25.91 10.61
N ALA A 42 -12.89 -24.81 10.40
CA ALA A 42 -13.23 -23.84 9.37
C ALA A 42 -12.93 -24.40 7.97
N SER A 43 -13.96 -24.45 7.12
CA SER A 43 -13.84 -24.81 5.72
C SER A 43 -13.40 -23.59 4.90
N ARG A 44 -12.24 -23.66 4.24
CA ARG A 44 -11.80 -22.64 3.28
C ARG A 44 -11.94 -23.13 1.85
N MET A 45 -12.14 -22.18 0.94
CA MET A 45 -12.16 -22.42 -0.49
C MET A 45 -10.72 -22.56 -1.00
N LEU A 46 -10.40 -23.69 -1.63
CA LEU A 46 -9.09 -23.88 -2.25
C LEU A 46 -8.97 -23.00 -3.49
N LEU A 47 -7.94 -22.16 -3.55
CA LEU A 47 -7.60 -21.44 -4.77
C LEU A 47 -6.90 -22.36 -5.77
N ASP A 48 -7.37 -22.31 -7.01
CA ASP A 48 -6.74 -22.95 -8.18
C ASP A 48 -6.03 -21.92 -9.09
N SER A 49 -6.16 -20.65 -8.75
CA SER A 49 -5.70 -19.51 -9.55
C SER A 49 -5.58 -18.24 -8.69
N ARG A 50 -5.00 -17.17 -9.25
CA ARG A 50 -4.88 -15.86 -8.57
C ARG A 50 -6.28 -15.29 -8.30
N LEU A 51 -6.50 -14.82 -7.08
CA LEU A 51 -7.76 -14.20 -6.68
C LEU A 51 -7.67 -12.68 -6.79
N THR A 52 -8.68 -12.05 -7.39
CA THR A 52 -8.88 -10.60 -7.29
C THR A 52 -10.13 -10.33 -6.47
N LEU A 53 -9.97 -9.52 -5.42
CA LEU A 53 -11.05 -8.98 -4.62
C LEU A 53 -11.20 -7.49 -4.93
N PHE A 54 -12.43 -7.03 -5.10
CA PHE A 54 -12.77 -5.64 -5.38
C PHE A 54 -13.29 -4.97 -4.11
N VAL A 55 -12.85 -3.73 -3.89
CA VAL A 55 -13.30 -2.89 -2.79
C VAL A 55 -13.77 -1.56 -3.35
N ASP A 56 -14.96 -1.14 -2.97
CA ASP A 56 -15.53 0.16 -3.31
C ASP A 56 -16.19 0.77 -2.07
N ALA A 57 -15.62 1.86 -1.57
CA ALA A 57 -16.15 2.55 -0.39
C ALA A 57 -17.56 3.14 -0.59
N SER A 58 -18.11 3.14 -1.82
CA SER A 58 -19.53 3.47 -2.06
C SER A 58 -20.52 2.36 -1.71
N MET A 59 -20.03 1.12 -1.54
CA MET A 59 -20.91 -0.01 -1.24
C MET A 59 -21.60 0.22 0.12
N PRO A 60 -22.87 -0.18 0.28
CA PRO A 60 -23.60 0.07 1.52
C PRO A 60 -22.97 -0.66 2.72
N ASP A 61 -22.46 -1.88 2.51
CA ASP A 61 -21.88 -2.74 3.55
C ASP A 61 -20.85 -3.74 2.97
N ASP A 62 -20.34 -4.63 3.83
CA ASP A 62 -19.32 -5.65 3.51
C ASP A 62 -19.90 -7.05 3.23
N SER A 63 -21.22 -7.18 3.02
CA SER A 63 -21.90 -8.49 2.91
C SER A 63 -21.66 -9.20 1.57
N ALA A 64 -21.40 -8.46 0.50
CA ALA A 64 -21.18 -9.00 -0.86
C ALA A 64 -19.86 -9.81 -0.96
N ASP A 65 -19.68 -10.65 -1.98
CA ASP A 65 -18.54 -11.59 -2.05
C ASP A 65 -17.18 -10.97 -2.42
N GLY A 66 -17.16 -9.74 -2.92
CA GLY A 66 -15.95 -9.05 -3.36
C GLY A 66 -15.38 -9.53 -4.70
N LEU A 67 -16.06 -10.40 -5.46
CA LEU A 67 -15.51 -11.02 -6.67
C LEU A 67 -15.67 -10.19 -7.95
N THR A 68 -16.51 -9.16 -7.91
CA THR A 68 -16.71 -8.21 -9.01
C THR A 68 -16.90 -6.80 -8.45
N TRP A 69 -16.84 -5.77 -9.30
CA TRP A 69 -17.21 -4.41 -8.87
C TRP A 69 -18.65 -4.28 -8.36
N MET A 70 -19.61 -5.02 -8.95
CA MET A 70 -21.02 -4.99 -8.50
C MET A 70 -21.21 -5.66 -7.14
N THR A 71 -20.30 -6.57 -6.77
CA THR A 71 -20.32 -7.30 -5.50
C THR A 71 -19.13 -6.92 -4.63
N ALA A 72 -18.53 -5.73 -4.84
CA ALA A 72 -17.35 -5.30 -4.11
C ALA A 72 -17.59 -5.27 -2.60
N LYS A 73 -16.52 -5.46 -1.82
CA LYS A 73 -16.54 -5.13 -0.39
C LYS A 73 -16.57 -3.61 -0.22
N ARG A 74 -17.12 -3.11 0.88
CA ARG A 74 -17.05 -1.69 1.22
C ARG A 74 -15.66 -1.33 1.78
N THR A 75 -15.11 -2.19 2.62
CA THR A 75 -13.88 -1.91 3.37
C THR A 75 -12.71 -2.80 2.95
N VAL A 76 -11.50 -2.24 2.99
CA VAL A 76 -10.25 -2.97 2.72
C VAL A 76 -10.05 -4.09 3.75
N GLY A 77 -10.35 -3.82 5.02
CA GLY A 77 -10.29 -4.80 6.09
C GLY A 77 -11.22 -6.00 5.87
N ALA A 78 -12.42 -5.81 5.33
CA ALA A 78 -13.31 -6.93 5.00
C ALA A 78 -12.80 -7.77 3.83
N ALA A 79 -12.25 -7.16 2.78
CA ALA A 79 -11.62 -7.91 1.68
C ALA A 79 -10.40 -8.70 2.18
N TYR A 80 -9.55 -8.09 3.00
CA TYR A 80 -8.40 -8.79 3.60
C TYR A 80 -8.84 -9.96 4.49
N ARG A 81 -9.85 -9.77 5.36
CA ARG A 81 -10.39 -10.85 6.19
C ARG A 81 -11.00 -11.97 5.36
N LEU A 82 -11.67 -11.63 4.26
CA LEU A 82 -12.20 -12.63 3.33
C LEU A 82 -11.06 -13.45 2.70
N ALA A 83 -9.99 -12.81 2.24
CA ALA A 83 -8.79 -13.50 1.75
C ALA A 83 -8.19 -14.42 2.81
N ALA A 84 -7.98 -13.91 4.04
CA ALA A 84 -7.30 -14.63 5.11
C ALA A 84 -8.13 -15.80 5.69
N ASN A 85 -9.46 -15.67 5.74
CA ASN A 85 -10.34 -16.65 6.40
C ASN A 85 -11.18 -17.47 5.44
N GLY A 86 -11.52 -16.95 4.27
CA GLY A 86 -12.37 -17.59 3.28
C GLY A 86 -11.63 -18.48 2.31
N TYR A 87 -10.33 -18.22 2.08
CA TYR A 87 -9.54 -18.89 1.07
C TYR A 87 -8.30 -19.58 1.66
N ASP A 88 -8.00 -20.75 1.12
CA ASP A 88 -6.72 -21.42 1.25
C ASP A 88 -5.93 -21.08 -0.01
N LEU A 89 -4.85 -20.32 0.15
CA LEU A 89 -4.22 -19.69 -0.99
C LEU A 89 -3.45 -20.66 -1.89
N GLN A 90 -3.10 -21.87 -1.44
CA GLN A 90 -2.38 -22.87 -2.25
C GLN A 90 -1.12 -22.34 -2.99
N GLY A 91 -0.49 -21.28 -2.46
CA GLY A 91 0.65 -20.61 -3.10
C GLY A 91 0.29 -19.54 -4.15
N PHE A 92 -0.99 -19.34 -4.44
CA PHE A 92 -1.49 -18.24 -5.26
C PHE A 92 -1.54 -16.92 -4.47
N GLY A 93 -1.35 -15.81 -5.18
CA GLY A 93 -1.49 -14.46 -4.63
C GLY A 93 -2.92 -13.94 -4.68
N VAL A 94 -3.22 -12.98 -3.80
CA VAL A 94 -4.47 -12.22 -3.79
C VAL A 94 -4.20 -10.76 -4.14
N THR A 95 -4.98 -10.20 -5.05
CA THR A 95 -5.01 -8.75 -5.32
C THR A 95 -6.30 -8.16 -4.78
N ILE A 96 -6.20 -7.19 -3.89
CA ILE A 96 -7.30 -6.35 -3.42
C ILE A 96 -7.24 -5.04 -4.19
N ARG A 97 -8.18 -4.84 -5.13
CA ARG A 97 -8.24 -3.67 -6.00
C ARG A 97 -9.25 -2.66 -5.48
N LEU A 98 -8.80 -1.43 -5.29
CA LEU A 98 -9.62 -0.34 -4.77
C LEU A 98 -10.26 0.44 -5.94
N SER A 99 -11.54 0.75 -5.85
CA SER A 99 -12.22 1.63 -6.81
C SER A 99 -11.64 3.04 -6.71
N PRO A 100 -11.28 3.68 -7.84
CA PRO A 100 -10.89 5.08 -7.83
C PRO A 100 -12.10 6.00 -7.77
N GLY A 101 -11.91 7.14 -7.14
CA GLY A 101 -12.77 8.31 -7.31
C GLY A 101 -12.33 9.14 -8.52
N THR A 102 -12.51 10.45 -8.43
CA THR A 102 -12.03 11.43 -9.41
C THR A 102 -11.02 12.37 -8.76
N ALA A 103 -10.31 13.16 -9.57
CA ALA A 103 -9.34 14.13 -9.06
C ALA A 103 -9.98 15.18 -8.10
N SER A 104 -11.26 15.51 -8.30
CA SER A 104 -12.01 16.43 -7.45
C SER A 104 -12.77 15.77 -6.31
N ASP A 105 -13.00 14.47 -6.41
CA ASP A 105 -13.75 13.67 -5.43
C ASP A 105 -13.06 12.31 -5.27
N PRO A 106 -11.93 12.26 -4.56
CA PRO A 106 -11.17 11.04 -4.38
C PRO A 106 -11.95 10.05 -3.51
N LYS A 107 -11.84 8.76 -3.81
CA LYS A 107 -12.46 7.72 -2.99
C LYS A 107 -11.60 7.51 -1.74
N VAL A 108 -12.18 7.75 -0.57
CA VAL A 108 -11.52 7.61 0.73
C VAL A 108 -11.94 6.30 1.38
N TYR A 109 -10.95 5.52 1.79
CA TYR A 109 -11.07 4.26 2.51
C TYR A 109 -10.61 4.47 3.95
N GLU A 110 -11.34 3.86 4.88
CA GLU A 110 -10.97 3.85 6.30
C GLU A 110 -9.68 3.04 6.54
N SER A 111 -9.03 3.34 7.66
CA SER A 111 -7.90 2.57 8.14
C SER A 111 -8.26 1.10 8.39
N PHE A 112 -7.24 0.24 8.34
CA PHE A 112 -7.44 -1.16 8.67
C PHE A 112 -6.22 -1.78 9.35
N VAL A 113 -6.50 -2.80 10.14
CA VAL A 113 -5.50 -3.57 10.88
C VAL A 113 -5.55 -5.02 10.43
N THR A 114 -4.39 -5.60 10.16
CA THR A 114 -4.25 -7.03 9.87
C THR A 114 -3.63 -7.73 11.07
N THR A 115 -4.34 -8.75 11.56
CA THR A 115 -3.96 -9.54 12.74
C THR A 115 -3.60 -10.97 12.37
N GLN A 116 -3.48 -11.30 11.09
CA GLN A 116 -3.06 -12.63 10.64
C GLN A 116 -2.63 -12.55 9.18
N GLY A 117 -1.66 -13.39 8.80
CA GLY A 117 -1.30 -13.60 7.40
C GLY A 117 -2.38 -14.37 6.63
N CYS A 118 -2.40 -14.17 5.31
CA CYS A 118 -3.14 -15.06 4.43
C CYS A 118 -2.30 -16.32 4.21
N VAL A 119 -2.88 -17.49 4.48
CA VAL A 119 -2.16 -18.78 4.46
C VAL A 119 -2.88 -19.77 3.55
N GLY A 120 -2.10 -20.67 2.95
CA GLY A 120 -2.59 -21.88 2.31
C GLY A 120 -1.73 -23.09 2.66
N GLN A 121 -2.07 -24.27 2.13
CA GLN A 121 -1.28 -25.49 2.40
C GLN A 121 0.18 -25.38 1.93
N ALA A 122 0.46 -24.52 0.94
CA ALA A 122 1.80 -24.24 0.45
C ALA A 122 2.55 -23.15 1.23
N GLY A 123 2.00 -22.64 2.35
CA GLY A 123 2.60 -21.61 3.19
C GLY A 123 1.87 -20.26 3.13
N PHE A 124 2.58 -19.18 3.45
CA PHE A 124 2.04 -17.82 3.40
C PHE A 124 1.81 -17.39 1.95
N GLY A 125 0.62 -16.89 1.64
CA GLY A 125 0.35 -16.25 0.35
C GLY A 125 0.57 -14.75 0.40
N SER A 126 0.95 -14.17 -0.74
CA SER A 126 1.15 -12.73 -0.87
C SER A 126 -0.18 -12.01 -1.12
N VAL A 127 -0.40 -10.90 -0.41
CA VAL A 127 -1.52 -9.99 -0.71
C VAL A 127 -0.98 -8.70 -1.32
N VAL A 128 -1.62 -8.21 -2.36
CA VAL A 128 -1.35 -6.89 -2.96
C VAL A 128 -2.60 -6.03 -2.81
N ILE A 129 -2.50 -4.91 -2.09
CA ILE A 129 -3.53 -3.87 -2.07
C ILE A 129 -3.09 -2.78 -3.05
N THR A 130 -3.93 -2.49 -4.04
CA THR A 130 -3.59 -1.59 -5.13
C THR A 130 -4.73 -0.63 -5.48
N GLY A 131 -4.38 0.63 -5.75
CA GLY A 131 -5.29 1.58 -6.38
C GLY A 131 -5.30 1.45 -7.92
N ASP A 132 -5.55 2.56 -8.61
CA ASP A 132 -5.75 2.61 -10.07
C ASP A 132 -4.52 3.04 -10.86
N ALA A 133 -3.64 3.86 -10.28
CA ALA A 133 -2.46 4.41 -10.94
C ALA A 133 -1.33 4.72 -9.93
N PRO A 134 -0.05 4.76 -10.36
CA PRO A 134 1.06 5.13 -9.49
C PRO A 134 0.79 6.44 -8.75
N ASN A 135 0.98 6.43 -7.43
CA ASN A 135 0.80 7.61 -6.57
C ASN A 135 -0.59 8.28 -6.72
N SER A 136 -1.62 7.49 -7.06
CA SER A 136 -2.93 8.02 -7.42
C SER A 136 -3.57 8.83 -6.30
N PRO A 137 -3.98 10.09 -6.55
CA PRO A 137 -4.76 10.86 -5.59
C PRO A 137 -6.22 10.40 -5.54
N ASN A 138 -6.69 9.59 -6.50
CA ASN A 138 -8.10 9.17 -6.60
C ASN A 138 -8.45 8.04 -5.64
N VAL A 139 -7.44 7.38 -5.05
CA VAL A 139 -7.58 6.29 -4.08
C VAL A 139 -6.81 6.69 -2.83
N VAL A 140 -7.52 6.95 -1.75
CA VAL A 140 -6.93 7.41 -0.48
C VAL A 140 -7.25 6.42 0.63
N ILE A 141 -6.24 5.92 1.34
CA ILE A 141 -6.44 5.25 2.63
C ILE A 141 -6.15 6.27 3.73
N ASP A 142 -7.14 6.53 4.58
CA ASP A 142 -7.07 7.55 5.63
C ASP A 142 -7.10 6.91 7.03
N GLY A 143 -6.04 7.16 7.78
CA GLY A 143 -5.87 6.78 9.17
C GLY A 143 -6.89 7.41 10.12
N GLY A 144 -7.37 8.60 9.79
CA GLY A 144 -8.15 9.43 10.71
C GLY A 144 -7.41 9.63 12.04
N GLY A 145 -7.82 8.88 13.07
CA GLY A 145 -7.24 8.91 14.42
C GLY A 145 -6.12 7.88 14.69
N GLY A 146 -5.83 6.97 13.76
CA GLY A 146 -4.87 5.88 13.94
C GLY A 146 -4.00 5.64 12.72
N ASP A 147 -3.18 4.59 12.77
CA ASP A 147 -2.33 4.21 11.64
C ASP A 147 -3.20 3.90 10.41
N ALA A 148 -2.84 4.40 9.22
CA ALA A 148 -3.66 4.16 8.03
C ALA A 148 -3.68 2.67 7.65
N ILE A 149 -2.53 2.01 7.75
CA ILE A 149 -2.37 0.58 7.51
C ILE A 149 -1.51 0.00 8.63
N GLN A 150 -2.07 -0.89 9.43
CA GLN A 150 -1.32 -1.58 10.49
C GLN A 150 -1.26 -3.09 10.25
N LEU A 151 -0.06 -3.64 10.36
CA LEU A 151 0.22 -5.06 10.18
C LEU A 151 0.73 -5.71 11.47
N GLY A 152 0.29 -6.94 11.71
CA GLY A 152 0.80 -7.80 12.78
C GLY A 152 0.40 -7.35 14.18
N ALA A 153 -0.78 -6.73 14.33
CA ALA A 153 -1.33 -6.44 15.65
C ALA A 153 -1.71 -7.74 16.39
N GLY A 154 -0.83 -8.21 17.28
CA GLY A 154 -1.19 -9.17 18.33
C GLY A 154 -1.04 -10.66 18.04
N THR A 155 -0.33 -11.13 17.00
CA THR A 155 -0.33 -12.56 16.62
C THR A 155 0.94 -13.08 15.94
N ALA A 156 1.13 -14.40 16.07
CA ALA A 156 2.09 -15.20 15.31
C ALA A 156 1.53 -15.54 13.92
N GLY A 157 2.33 -15.33 12.87
CA GLY A 157 1.94 -15.62 11.47
C GLY A 157 2.02 -14.39 10.56
N GLY A 158 3.05 -13.58 10.77
CA GLY A 158 3.15 -12.19 10.35
C GLY A 158 2.67 -11.94 8.91
N PRO A 159 1.67 -11.06 8.72
CA PRO A 159 1.10 -10.78 7.41
C PRO A 159 2.16 -10.23 6.45
N GLN A 160 2.01 -10.60 5.18
CA GLN A 160 2.89 -10.20 4.08
C GLN A 160 2.08 -9.45 3.03
N LEU A 161 2.30 -8.14 2.92
CA LEU A 161 1.47 -7.25 2.12
C LEU A 161 2.30 -6.38 1.19
N THR A 162 1.87 -6.21 -0.05
CA THR A 162 2.31 -5.09 -0.90
C THR A 162 1.22 -4.02 -0.93
N VAL A 163 1.57 -2.77 -0.69
CA VAL A 163 0.70 -1.59 -0.82
C VAL A 163 1.21 -0.74 -1.97
N THR A 164 0.36 -0.49 -2.97
CA THR A 164 0.81 0.22 -4.17
C THR A 164 -0.22 1.08 -4.88
N SER A 165 0.25 2.05 -5.67
CA SER A 165 -0.57 2.83 -6.60
C SER A 165 -1.74 3.59 -5.93
N LEU A 166 -1.49 4.21 -4.79
CA LEU A 166 -2.50 4.92 -4.00
C LEU A 166 -1.90 6.05 -3.15
N THR A 167 -2.76 6.84 -2.52
CA THR A 167 -2.40 7.87 -1.55
C THR A 167 -2.74 7.40 -0.12
N ILE A 168 -1.88 7.74 0.83
CA ILE A 168 -2.03 7.44 2.26
C ILE A 168 -2.05 8.76 3.03
N ARG A 169 -2.98 8.87 3.99
CA ARG A 169 -3.06 9.98 4.96
C ARG A 169 -3.19 9.43 6.37
N SER A 170 -2.57 10.04 7.36
CA SER A 170 -2.82 9.72 8.78
C SER A 170 -2.44 10.92 9.67
N PRO A 171 -3.34 11.90 9.85
CA PRO A 171 -3.02 13.14 10.55
C PRO A 171 -2.57 12.94 12.00
N ASN A 172 -3.04 11.89 12.65
CA ASN A 172 -2.83 11.66 14.08
C ASN A 172 -1.93 10.46 14.40
N ALA A 173 -1.39 9.77 13.40
CA ALA A 173 -0.54 8.59 13.60
C ALA A 173 0.41 8.36 12.42
N SER A 174 0.75 7.09 12.13
CA SER A 174 1.66 6.72 11.05
C SER A 174 0.92 6.26 9.79
N GLY A 175 1.59 6.27 8.64
CA GLY A 175 1.03 5.79 7.38
C GLY A 175 0.95 4.27 7.33
N VAL A 176 2.07 3.61 7.04
CA VAL A 176 2.18 2.15 6.99
C VAL A 176 3.00 1.66 8.16
N VAL A 177 2.43 0.77 8.97
CA VAL A 177 3.07 0.25 10.17
C VAL A 177 3.08 -1.26 10.18
N ALA A 178 4.22 -1.87 10.47
CA ALA A 178 4.35 -3.30 10.67
C ALA A 178 4.93 -3.62 12.05
N TYR A 179 4.28 -4.56 12.75
CA TYR A 179 4.68 -5.06 14.06
C TYR A 179 4.87 -6.57 14.05
N GLY A 180 5.85 -7.04 14.81
CA GLY A 180 6.02 -8.46 15.13
C GLY A 180 6.88 -9.24 14.15
N ASN A 181 7.55 -10.27 14.67
CA ASN A 181 8.42 -11.16 13.91
C ASN A 181 7.66 -11.85 12.77
N GLY A 182 8.26 -11.85 11.58
CA GLY A 182 7.69 -12.48 10.39
C GLY A 182 6.60 -11.65 9.70
N THR A 183 6.28 -10.46 10.21
CA THR A 183 5.41 -9.49 9.52
C THR A 183 6.23 -8.71 8.51
N GLY A 184 5.69 -8.56 7.30
CA GLY A 184 6.34 -7.91 6.17
C GLY A 184 5.40 -6.99 5.42
N ALA A 185 5.88 -5.80 5.03
CA ALA A 185 5.21 -5.01 4.00
C ALA A 185 6.18 -4.61 2.89
N THR A 186 5.67 -4.42 1.67
CA THR A 186 6.35 -3.69 0.60
C THR A 186 5.50 -2.48 0.24
N VAL A 187 6.10 -1.30 0.25
CA VAL A 187 5.44 -0.05 -0.09
C VAL A 187 6.01 0.45 -1.43
N SER A 188 5.16 0.62 -2.44
CA SER A 188 5.62 0.98 -3.78
C SER A 188 4.67 1.91 -4.51
N GLN A 189 5.15 2.94 -5.21
CA GLN A 189 4.28 3.84 -5.98
C GLN A 189 3.15 4.46 -5.13
N VAL A 190 3.45 4.84 -3.89
CA VAL A 190 2.49 5.48 -2.99
C VAL A 190 2.79 6.95 -2.77
N ALA A 191 1.75 7.76 -2.55
CA ALA A 191 1.91 9.12 -2.04
C ALA A 191 1.54 9.19 -0.56
N PHE A 192 2.38 9.81 0.26
CA PHE A 192 2.05 10.21 1.62
C PHE A 192 1.62 11.68 1.61
N ASP A 193 0.33 11.91 1.81
CA ASP A 193 -0.33 13.21 1.66
C ASP A 193 -0.85 13.73 3.00
N GLY A 194 -0.68 15.04 3.24
CA GLY A 194 -0.93 15.66 4.53
C GLY A 194 0.15 15.42 5.59
N ASP A 195 -0.03 16.04 6.75
CA ASP A 195 0.89 15.90 7.88
C ASP A 195 0.59 14.61 8.66
N PHE A 196 1.61 14.01 9.27
CA PHE A 196 1.54 12.80 10.06
C PHE A 196 2.12 13.06 11.45
N ALA A 197 1.38 12.73 12.52
CA ALA A 197 1.91 12.80 13.88
C ALA A 197 2.94 11.68 14.17
N GLY A 198 2.82 10.55 13.45
CA GLY A 198 3.75 9.42 13.49
C GLY A 198 4.75 9.46 12.34
N ALA A 199 5.13 8.28 11.83
CA ALA A 199 6.01 8.14 10.67
C ALA A 199 5.25 7.83 9.37
N HIS A 200 5.81 8.11 8.20
CA HIS A 200 5.16 7.63 6.96
C HIS A 200 5.24 6.12 6.85
N ILE A 201 6.41 5.55 7.14
CA ILE A 201 6.64 4.11 7.19
C ILE A 201 7.29 3.75 8.52
N LYS A 202 6.73 2.78 9.23
CA LYS A 202 7.22 2.31 10.52
C LYS A 202 7.30 0.79 10.56
N CYS A 203 8.45 0.25 10.97
CA CYS A 203 8.61 -1.18 11.25
C CYS A 203 9.16 -1.39 12.67
N ALA A 204 8.59 -2.35 13.39
CA ALA A 204 8.93 -2.59 14.78
C ALA A 204 8.78 -4.06 15.22
N HIS A 205 9.44 -4.40 16.34
CA HIS A 205 9.34 -5.72 16.97
C HIS A 205 9.69 -6.89 16.04
N GLY A 206 10.74 -6.70 15.23
CA GLY A 206 11.22 -7.68 14.25
C GLY A 206 10.42 -7.79 12.96
N ALA A 207 9.48 -6.87 12.73
CA ALA A 207 8.85 -6.72 11.43
C ALA A 207 9.81 -6.11 10.39
N GLU A 208 9.58 -6.43 9.12
CA GLU A 208 10.32 -5.88 7.98
C GLU A 208 9.40 -5.03 7.09
N ILE A 209 9.86 -3.86 6.64
CA ILE A 209 9.21 -3.13 5.55
C ILE A 209 10.22 -2.82 4.45
N GLY A 210 9.89 -3.27 3.24
CA GLY A 210 10.55 -2.87 2.00
C GLY A 210 9.91 -1.64 1.37
N ALA A 211 10.70 -0.79 0.74
CA ALA A 211 10.25 0.26 -0.17
C ALA A 211 10.74 -0.04 -1.59
N GLN A 212 9.92 0.27 -2.60
CA GLN A 212 10.23 0.10 -4.03
C GLN A 212 9.61 1.22 -4.88
N GLY A 213 10.16 1.46 -6.07
CA GLY A 213 9.61 2.41 -7.03
C GLY A 213 9.60 3.87 -6.55
N LEU A 214 8.68 4.66 -7.09
CA LEU A 214 8.53 6.08 -6.74
C LEU A 214 7.65 6.24 -5.48
N ILE A 215 8.23 6.73 -4.39
CA ILE A 215 7.47 7.15 -3.21
C ILE A 215 7.41 8.67 -3.20
N LEU A 216 6.18 9.19 -3.11
CA LEU A 216 5.92 10.61 -3.16
C LEU A 216 5.61 11.13 -1.76
N ILE A 217 6.31 12.17 -1.35
CA ILE A 217 6.13 12.78 -0.03
C ILE A 217 5.56 14.19 -0.22
N LYS A 218 4.28 14.34 0.14
CA LYS A 218 3.50 15.57 -0.05
C LYS A 218 3.23 16.33 1.24
N GLY A 219 3.44 15.73 2.41
CA GLY A 219 3.32 16.44 3.69
C GLY A 219 4.40 16.07 4.70
N ASN A 220 4.22 16.53 5.94
CA ASN A 220 5.22 16.38 7.00
C ASN A 220 5.03 15.09 7.80
N SER A 221 6.10 14.68 8.50
CA SER A 221 6.01 13.73 9.61
C SER A 221 6.65 14.35 10.85
N VAL A 222 5.92 14.36 11.96
CA VAL A 222 6.42 14.87 13.23
C VAL A 222 7.58 14.02 13.75
N LEU A 223 7.50 12.69 13.58
CA LEU A 223 8.57 11.77 14.02
C LEU A 223 9.66 11.61 12.97
N SER A 224 9.34 10.96 11.84
CA SER A 224 10.29 10.70 10.75
C SER A 224 9.59 10.13 9.51
N HIS A 225 10.15 10.30 8.32
CA HIS A 225 9.57 9.63 7.15
C HIS A 225 9.68 8.10 7.22
N VAL A 226 10.80 7.59 7.71
CA VAL A 226 11.01 6.17 7.93
C VAL A 226 11.50 5.92 9.35
N LEU A 227 10.80 5.04 10.07
CA LEU A 227 11.12 4.62 11.43
C LEU A 227 11.33 3.10 11.48
N ALA A 228 12.48 2.68 12.00
CA ALA A 228 12.75 1.29 12.34
C ALA A 228 13.12 1.22 13.84
N GLU A 229 12.35 0.51 14.64
CA GLU A 229 12.56 0.41 16.08
C GLU A 229 12.48 -1.04 16.58
N THR A 230 13.08 -1.34 17.72
CA THR A 230 12.96 -2.64 18.43
C THR A 230 13.12 -3.85 17.50
N ASN A 231 14.32 -4.08 16.98
CA ASN A 231 14.64 -5.14 16.01
C ASN A 231 13.93 -5.01 14.65
N GLY A 232 13.17 -3.94 14.40
CA GLY A 232 12.54 -3.68 13.10
C GLY A 232 13.58 -3.51 11.99
N ARG A 233 13.21 -3.88 10.77
CA ARG A 233 14.08 -3.77 9.59
C ARG A 233 13.39 -3.01 8.47
N PHE A 234 14.01 -1.92 8.03
CA PHE A 234 13.58 -1.22 6.83
C PHE A 234 14.59 -1.43 5.70
N VAL A 235 14.08 -1.71 4.50
CA VAL A 235 14.92 -1.95 3.31
C VAL A 235 14.42 -1.08 2.16
N ALA A 236 15.28 -0.20 1.65
CA ALA A 236 15.11 0.53 0.42
C ALA A 236 16.31 0.24 -0.49
N ASP A 237 16.12 -0.65 -1.44
CA ASP A 237 17.15 -1.09 -2.38
C ASP A 237 17.33 -0.10 -3.57
N ASN A 238 18.11 -0.50 -4.58
CA ASN A 238 18.51 0.30 -5.74
C ASN A 238 17.36 0.77 -6.66
N HIS A 239 16.11 0.51 -6.30
CA HIS A 239 14.94 0.84 -7.10
C HIS A 239 13.98 1.81 -6.39
N VAL A 240 14.41 2.48 -5.31
CA VAL A 240 13.57 3.44 -4.60
C VAL A 240 13.92 4.87 -4.99
N THR A 241 12.94 5.62 -5.48
CA THR A 241 13.03 7.07 -5.68
C THR A 241 12.09 7.76 -4.72
N LEU A 242 12.59 8.64 -3.86
CA LEU A 242 11.78 9.50 -3.02
C LEU A 242 11.71 10.89 -3.63
N ALA A 243 10.50 11.32 -3.97
CA ALA A 243 10.27 12.66 -4.48
C ALA A 243 9.55 13.53 -3.46
N PHE A 244 10.03 14.75 -3.31
CA PHE A 244 9.50 15.74 -2.37
C PHE A 244 8.71 16.80 -3.15
N GLU A 245 7.39 16.85 -2.95
CA GLU A 245 6.50 17.71 -3.75
C GLU A 245 5.96 18.94 -3.01
N ASN A 246 6.09 19.01 -1.69
CA ASN A 246 5.49 20.13 -0.97
C ASN A 246 6.27 21.44 -1.20
N ALA A 247 5.55 22.52 -1.52
CA ALA A 247 6.11 23.81 -1.94
C ALA A 247 6.06 24.88 -0.84
N SER A 248 5.35 24.64 0.27
CA SER A 248 5.09 25.67 1.28
C SER A 248 5.42 25.20 2.71
N GLY A 249 6.69 25.37 3.10
CA GLY A 249 7.04 25.54 4.51
C GLY A 249 6.89 24.32 5.42
N THR A 250 6.73 23.11 4.88
CA THR A 250 6.74 21.89 5.68
C THR A 250 8.11 21.73 6.34
N LYS A 251 8.13 21.73 7.68
CA LYS A 251 9.32 21.55 8.51
C LYS A 251 9.55 20.06 8.70
N TRP A 252 10.43 19.50 7.90
CA TRP A 252 10.88 18.13 8.02
C TRP A 252 11.58 17.96 9.38
N THR A 253 11.14 17.03 10.20
CA THR A 253 11.80 16.77 11.48
C THR A 253 12.99 15.83 11.28
N LEU A 254 12.79 14.72 10.55
CA LEU A 254 13.76 13.63 10.46
C LEU A 254 13.56 12.74 9.23
N ALA A 255 14.57 12.53 8.39
CA ALA A 255 14.41 11.63 7.23
C ALA A 255 14.36 10.14 7.63
N GLY A 256 15.18 9.72 8.60
CA GLY A 256 15.19 8.34 9.10
C GLY A 256 15.53 8.22 10.59
N TRP A 257 14.77 7.42 11.34
CA TRP A 257 15.01 7.11 12.76
C TRP A 257 15.21 5.60 12.96
N CYS A 258 16.40 5.18 13.41
CA CYS A 258 16.70 3.78 13.71
C CYS A 258 17.07 3.60 15.19
N CYS A 259 16.37 2.72 15.93
CA CYS A 259 16.70 2.48 17.35
C CYS A 259 16.46 1.04 17.85
N THR A 260 17.03 0.72 19.01
CA THR A 260 16.80 -0.53 19.75
C THR A 260 17.08 -1.77 18.88
N ASN A 261 18.33 -1.93 18.45
CA ASN A 261 18.80 -3.00 17.56
C ASN A 261 18.06 -3.10 16.21
N ALA A 262 17.33 -2.06 15.81
CA ALA A 262 16.75 -2.00 14.47
C ALA A 262 17.82 -1.77 13.40
N SER A 263 17.45 -2.01 12.14
CA SER A 263 18.33 -1.76 10.99
C SER A 263 17.59 -1.09 9.83
N MET A 264 18.29 -0.19 9.14
CA MET A 264 17.86 0.38 7.88
C MET A 264 18.91 0.17 6.81
N TYR A 265 18.49 -0.29 5.64
CA TYR A 265 19.34 -0.48 4.46
C TYR A 265 18.81 0.48 3.39
N LEU A 266 19.53 1.57 3.13
CA LEU A 266 19.05 2.73 2.38
C LEU A 266 19.93 3.06 1.16
N GLY A 267 20.98 2.27 0.91
CA GLY A 267 22.04 2.65 -0.03
C GLY A 267 21.66 2.70 -1.51
N GLY A 268 20.46 2.24 -1.86
CA GLY A 268 19.95 2.28 -3.22
C GLY A 268 18.98 3.44 -3.54
N MET A 269 18.73 4.32 -2.57
CA MET A 269 17.73 5.38 -2.73
C MET A 269 18.22 6.52 -3.61
N THR A 270 17.32 7.03 -4.45
CA THR A 270 17.47 8.30 -5.16
C THR A 270 16.49 9.33 -4.61
N PHE A 271 16.90 10.61 -4.56
CA PHE A 271 16.07 11.69 -4.03
C PHE A 271 15.82 12.77 -5.08
N ILE A 272 14.56 13.14 -5.30
CA ILE A 272 14.14 14.24 -6.18
C ILE A 272 13.66 15.40 -5.30
N ASN A 273 14.15 16.61 -5.60
CA ASN A 273 13.89 17.84 -4.84
C ASN A 273 14.35 17.76 -3.37
N LYS A 274 15.48 17.10 -3.10
CA LYS A 274 16.00 16.87 -1.75
C LYS A 274 16.32 18.14 -0.97
N GLU A 275 16.54 19.25 -1.66
CA GLU A 275 16.73 20.58 -1.09
C GLU A 275 15.50 21.11 -0.33
N ARG A 276 14.32 20.51 -0.58
CA ARG A 276 13.09 20.82 0.18
C ARG A 276 13.06 20.18 1.56
N ALA A 277 13.88 19.15 1.79
CA ALA A 277 13.97 18.49 3.08
C ALA A 277 14.81 19.34 4.06
N THR A 278 14.20 19.68 5.19
CA THR A 278 14.85 20.40 6.31
C THR A 278 15.08 19.48 7.51
N GLY A 279 15.61 19.99 8.60
CA GLY A 279 15.76 19.23 9.84
C GLY A 279 16.83 18.15 9.80
N LEU A 280 16.71 17.17 10.69
CA LEU A 280 17.74 16.16 10.95
C LEU A 280 17.76 15.10 9.83
N ARG A 281 18.92 14.84 9.24
CA ARG A 281 19.03 13.83 8.16
C ARG A 281 18.72 12.42 8.66
N TRP A 282 19.25 12.07 9.82
CA TRP A 282 19.08 10.74 10.40
C TRP A 282 19.36 10.74 11.89
N MET A 283 18.79 9.75 12.58
CA MET A 283 19.02 9.50 13.98
C MET A 283 19.20 8.00 14.18
N ALA A 284 20.32 7.61 14.80
CA ALA A 284 20.60 6.22 15.16
C ALA A 284 20.86 6.14 16.66
N LEU A 285 20.09 5.33 17.40
CA LEU A 285 20.20 5.21 18.85
C LEU A 285 20.22 3.74 19.28
N GLN A 286 20.74 3.43 20.46
CA GLN A 286 20.56 2.13 21.13
C GLN A 286 20.86 0.94 20.20
N SER A 287 22.09 0.89 19.68
CA SER A 287 22.55 -0.12 18.72
C SER A 287 21.76 -0.17 17.39
N GLY A 288 21.04 0.89 17.04
CA GLY A 288 20.42 1.06 15.74
C GLY A 288 21.46 1.20 14.63
N LEU A 289 21.18 0.62 13.47
CA LEU A 289 22.09 0.60 12.33
C LEU A 289 21.45 1.26 11.11
N VAL A 290 22.08 2.31 10.58
CA VAL A 290 21.69 2.94 9.31
C VAL A 290 22.80 2.70 8.28
N LEU A 291 22.52 1.85 7.30
CA LEU A 291 23.43 1.53 6.19
C LEU A 291 22.98 2.26 4.93
N THR A 292 23.73 3.26 4.52
CA THR A 292 23.55 3.99 3.27
C THR A 292 24.62 3.66 2.24
N GLY A 293 25.79 3.14 2.65
CA GLY A 293 26.91 2.90 1.74
C GLY A 293 27.43 4.17 1.06
N ASN A 294 27.08 5.34 1.61
CA ASN A 294 27.37 6.66 1.11
C ASN A 294 27.75 7.58 2.29
N GLY A 295 28.23 8.80 2.00
CA GLY A 295 28.66 9.73 3.06
C GLY A 295 27.51 10.22 3.98
N PRO A 296 27.84 10.87 5.12
CA PRO A 296 26.87 11.32 6.13
C PRO A 296 25.84 12.35 5.63
N GLY A 297 26.02 12.90 4.44
CA GLY A 297 25.07 13.80 3.75
C GLY A 297 24.19 13.11 2.71
N PHE A 298 24.17 11.77 2.65
CA PHE A 298 23.37 11.02 1.68
C PHE A 298 21.87 11.28 1.84
N LEU A 299 21.37 11.15 3.08
CA LEU A 299 19.96 11.39 3.38
C LEU A 299 19.63 12.89 3.36
N PRO A 300 18.47 13.30 2.81
CA PRO A 300 18.05 14.70 2.76
C PRO A 300 17.88 15.32 4.15
N GLY A 301 18.14 16.63 4.27
CA GLY A 301 18.03 17.39 5.52
C GLY A 301 19.12 18.45 5.67
N THR A 302 18.84 19.48 6.47
CA THR A 302 19.73 20.64 6.69
C THR A 302 20.58 20.51 7.96
N ILE A 303 20.22 19.62 8.88
CA ILE A 303 20.93 19.36 10.14
C ILE A 303 21.62 18.00 10.05
N GLU A 304 22.90 17.96 10.42
CA GLU A 304 23.70 16.73 10.46
C GLU A 304 23.07 15.69 11.38
N GLY A 305 23.07 14.42 10.95
CA GLY A 305 22.51 13.33 11.73
C GLY A 305 23.30 13.02 13.01
N THR A 306 22.71 12.22 13.89
CA THR A 306 23.31 11.88 15.20
C THR A 306 23.24 10.39 15.49
N ALA A 307 24.33 9.87 16.07
CA ALA A 307 24.44 8.50 16.55
C ALA A 307 24.76 8.48 18.05
N SER A 308 24.16 7.57 18.83
CA SER A 308 24.56 7.35 20.22
C SER A 308 24.30 5.91 20.69
N SER A 309 24.86 5.56 21.85
CA SER A 309 24.58 4.29 22.54
C SER A 309 24.84 3.06 21.66
N GLY A 310 26.03 3.00 21.04
CA GLY A 310 26.44 1.89 20.17
C GLY A 310 25.81 1.89 18.78
N ALA A 311 24.99 2.88 18.45
CA ALA A 311 24.39 3.02 17.13
C ALA A 311 25.44 3.41 16.07
N GLN A 312 25.14 3.07 14.81
CA GLN A 312 26.06 3.24 13.68
C GLN A 312 25.34 3.84 12.48
N TYR A 313 26.09 4.67 11.74
CA TYR A 313 25.75 5.15 10.41
C TYR A 313 26.94 4.89 9.50
N SER A 314 26.72 4.22 8.36
CA SER A 314 27.77 3.94 7.36
C SER A 314 27.25 3.89 5.94
#